data_AF-A0AAW9SSP7-F1
#
_entry.id   AF-A0AAW9SSP7-F1
#
_cell.length_a   1.000
_cell.length_b   1.000
_cell.length_c   1.000
_cell.angle_alpha   90.00
_cell.angle_beta   90.00
_cell.angle_gamma   90.00
#
_symmetry.space_group_name_H-M   'P 1'
#
loop_
_entity.id
_entity.type
_entity.pdbx_description
1 polymer ?
#
loop_
_entity_poly.entity_id
_entity_poly.type
_entity_poly.pdbx_seq_one_letter_code
_entity_poly.pdbx_strand_id
1 'polypeptide(L)'
;MSRQADWPRLAREARALPAEALRPPGALPEAEFLAACIRCGLCVRDCPYDTLSLAELGADGPATGTPYFTARAVPCEMCEDIPCVAACPTGALDQSLTDIDEARMGTAVLVDQENCLNFLGLRCDVCYRVCPVIDEAITLELSHNDRSGHHAIFAPTVHADHCTGCGICEKSCVLPEAAIKVLPLRLARGASAEHYRRGWEEQDSNGAPLVDGLIDLPDRLPGPGTDNLAAPGGFDPAFTLPEAGQ
;
A
#
# COMPACT_ATOMS: atom_id res chain seq x y z
N MET A 1 -36.27 -40.68 2.11
CA MET A 1 -35.50 -40.33 0.89
C MET A 1 -35.74 -38.86 0.62
N SER A 2 -34.63 -38.12 0.58
CA SER A 2 -34.50 -36.67 0.74
C SER A 2 -35.19 -35.84 -0.35
N ARG A 3 -36.01 -34.86 0.05
CA ARG A 3 -36.47 -33.78 -0.82
C ARG A 3 -35.34 -32.77 -0.94
N GLN A 4 -34.69 -32.74 -2.11
CA GLN A 4 -33.77 -31.68 -2.51
C GLN A 4 -34.53 -30.36 -2.51
N ALA A 5 -34.17 -29.47 -1.58
CA ALA A 5 -34.61 -28.08 -1.61
C ALA A 5 -33.74 -27.34 -2.63
N ASP A 6 -34.31 -27.11 -3.82
CA ASP A 6 -33.83 -26.08 -4.74
C ASP A 6 -34.07 -24.71 -4.10
N TRP A 7 -33.06 -24.22 -3.38
CA TRP A 7 -32.99 -22.81 -2.95
C TRP A 7 -32.53 -21.96 -4.14
N PRO A 8 -33.13 -20.78 -4.39
CA PRO A 8 -32.79 -19.97 -5.54
C PRO A 8 -31.31 -19.54 -5.47
N ARG A 9 -30.58 -19.82 -6.56
CA ARG A 9 -29.17 -19.49 -6.80
C ARG A 9 -28.89 -17.97 -6.93
N LEU A 10 -29.71 -17.11 -6.31
CA LEU A 10 -29.58 -15.66 -6.38
C LEU A 10 -28.70 -15.07 -5.27
N ALA A 11 -28.33 -15.85 -4.26
CA ALA A 11 -27.64 -15.33 -3.08
C ALA A 11 -26.12 -15.10 -3.25
N ARG A 12 -25.54 -15.50 -4.39
CA ARG A 12 -24.07 -15.53 -4.56
C ARG A 12 -23.67 -14.87 -5.88
N GLU A 13 -23.86 -13.55 -5.97
CA GLU A 13 -23.14 -12.77 -6.98
C GLU A 13 -21.65 -12.76 -6.62
N ALA A 14 -20.86 -13.57 -7.34
CA ALA A 14 -19.41 -13.58 -7.26
C ALA A 14 -18.81 -12.46 -8.13
N ARG A 15 -19.29 -11.22 -7.97
CA ARG A 15 -18.68 -10.08 -8.65
C ARG A 15 -17.49 -9.60 -7.82
N ALA A 16 -16.34 -9.51 -8.46
CA ALA A 16 -15.14 -8.95 -7.84
C ALA A 16 -15.37 -7.46 -7.54
N LEU A 17 -14.82 -6.99 -6.42
CA LEU A 17 -14.77 -5.57 -6.12
C LEU A 17 -14.02 -4.83 -7.25
N PRO A 18 -14.65 -3.86 -7.94
CA PRO A 18 -13.98 -3.04 -8.94
C PRO A 18 -12.70 -2.40 -8.38
N ALA A 19 -11.74 -2.11 -9.24
CA ALA A 19 -10.43 -1.60 -8.80
C ALA A 19 -10.51 -0.24 -8.07
N GLU A 20 -11.54 0.56 -8.36
CA GLU A 20 -11.73 1.91 -7.82
C GLU A 20 -12.78 1.96 -6.70
N ALA A 21 -13.46 0.84 -6.42
CA ALA A 21 -14.47 0.78 -5.38
C ALA A 21 -13.84 0.42 -4.04
N LEU A 22 -13.98 1.33 -3.08
CA LEU A 22 -13.47 1.18 -1.72
C LEU A 22 -14.59 0.81 -0.76
N ARG A 23 -14.27 0.02 0.26
CA ARG A 23 -15.23 -0.35 1.31
C ARG A 23 -15.23 0.71 2.42
N PRO A 24 -16.35 0.88 3.14
CA PRO A 24 -16.43 1.76 4.31
C PRO A 24 -15.36 1.46 5.36
N PRO A 25 -15.07 2.39 6.29
CA PRO A 25 -14.15 2.14 7.39
C PRO A 25 -14.63 0.95 8.24
N GLY A 26 -13.66 0.19 8.75
CA GLY A 26 -13.91 -1.03 9.54
C GLY A 26 -14.39 -2.24 8.73
N ALA A 27 -14.44 -2.19 7.39
CA ALA A 27 -14.86 -3.35 6.62
C ALA A 27 -13.94 -4.57 6.84
N LEU A 28 -14.56 -5.71 7.15
CA LEU A 28 -13.86 -7.00 7.21
C LEU A 28 -13.22 -7.36 5.85
N PRO A 29 -12.29 -8.33 5.82
CA PRO A 29 -11.78 -8.87 4.56
C PRO A 29 -12.92 -9.24 3.61
N GLU A 30 -12.76 -8.95 2.30
CA GLU A 30 -13.86 -8.95 1.32
C GLU A 30 -14.76 -10.19 1.38
N ALA A 31 -14.19 -11.39 1.53
CA ALA A 31 -14.99 -12.62 1.62
C ALA A 31 -15.86 -12.70 2.88
N GLU A 32 -15.34 -12.26 4.02
CA GLU A 32 -16.04 -12.22 5.31
C GLU A 32 -17.07 -11.09 5.32
N PHE A 33 -16.71 -9.93 4.80
CA PHE A 33 -17.61 -8.80 4.61
C PHE A 33 -18.84 -9.19 3.78
N LEU A 34 -18.65 -9.84 2.63
CA LEU A 34 -19.76 -10.29 1.78
C LEU A 34 -20.64 -11.35 2.45
N ALA A 35 -20.09 -12.15 3.36
CA ALA A 35 -20.84 -13.13 4.13
C ALA A 35 -21.64 -12.50 5.27
N ALA A 36 -21.10 -11.48 5.93
CA ALA A 36 -21.73 -10.80 7.07
C ALA A 36 -22.69 -9.67 6.65
N CYS A 37 -22.50 -9.06 5.48
CA CYS A 37 -23.30 -7.93 5.03
C CYS A 37 -24.71 -8.37 4.59
N ILE A 38 -25.72 -7.96 5.36
CA ILE A 38 -27.14 -8.19 5.02
C ILE A 38 -27.73 -7.16 4.06
N ARG A 39 -26.90 -6.25 3.50
CA ARG A 39 -27.32 -5.23 2.51
C ARG A 39 -28.44 -4.32 3.00
N CYS A 40 -28.42 -3.96 4.29
CA CYS A 40 -29.47 -3.15 4.92
C CYS A 40 -29.43 -1.65 4.59
N GLY A 41 -28.28 -1.14 4.13
CA GLY A 41 -28.10 0.28 3.79
C GLY A 41 -28.01 1.24 4.97
N LEU A 42 -27.97 0.75 6.21
CA LEU A 42 -27.90 1.60 7.41
C LEU A 42 -26.64 2.46 7.44
N CYS A 43 -25.50 1.89 7.04
CA CYS A 43 -24.23 2.62 6.94
C CYS A 43 -24.27 3.76 5.91
N VAL A 44 -25.03 3.60 4.82
CA VAL A 44 -25.21 4.65 3.80
C VAL A 44 -26.08 5.77 4.34
N ARG A 45 -27.19 5.43 5.01
CA ARG A 45 -28.09 6.41 5.63
C ARG A 45 -27.40 7.24 6.71
N ASP A 46 -26.56 6.62 7.53
CA ASP A 46 -25.93 7.27 8.68
C ASP A 46 -24.58 7.93 8.32
N CYS A 47 -24.17 7.89 7.04
CA CYS A 47 -23.02 8.63 6.54
C CYS A 47 -23.39 10.10 6.30
N PRO A 48 -22.85 11.07 7.08
CA PRO A 48 -23.29 12.46 6.99
C PRO A 48 -22.85 13.20 5.71
N TYR A 49 -21.87 12.64 4.97
CA TYR A 49 -21.27 13.26 3.79
C TYR A 49 -21.68 12.62 2.46
N ASP A 50 -22.65 11.69 2.47
CA ASP A 50 -23.08 10.95 1.28
C ASP A 50 -21.92 10.24 0.52
N THR A 51 -20.83 9.93 1.24
CA THR A 51 -19.66 9.20 0.70
C THR A 51 -20.06 7.82 0.20
N LEU A 52 -20.89 7.12 0.96
CA LEU A 52 -21.24 5.73 0.70
C LEU A 52 -22.43 5.61 -0.25
N SER A 53 -22.35 4.66 -1.17
CA SER A 53 -23.44 4.30 -2.09
C SER A 53 -23.65 2.78 -2.08
N LEU A 54 -24.88 2.34 -2.35
CA LEU A 54 -25.17 0.92 -2.53
C LEU A 54 -24.92 0.51 -3.97
N ALA A 55 -24.25 -0.62 -4.18
CA ALA A 55 -24.02 -1.15 -5.51
C ALA A 55 -25.35 -1.53 -6.18
N GLU A 56 -25.62 -0.96 -7.36
CA GLU A 56 -26.83 -1.22 -8.14
C GLU A 56 -26.71 -2.51 -8.95
N LEU A 57 -27.86 -3.15 -9.18
CA LEU A 57 -27.92 -4.35 -10.01
C LEU A 57 -27.64 -4.00 -11.47
N GLY A 58 -26.67 -4.69 -12.08
CA GLY A 58 -26.34 -4.50 -13.50
C GLY A 58 -25.37 -3.36 -13.80
N ALA A 59 -24.94 -2.60 -12.80
CA ALA A 59 -23.80 -1.68 -12.92
C ALA A 59 -22.46 -2.42 -12.83
N ASP A 60 -21.40 -1.84 -13.39
CA ASP A 60 -20.00 -2.27 -13.23
C ASP A 60 -19.49 -1.90 -11.82
N GLY A 61 -20.17 -2.41 -10.80
CA GLY A 61 -19.95 -2.12 -9.39
C GLY A 61 -19.57 -3.35 -8.57
N PRO A 62 -19.34 -3.17 -7.25
CA PRO A 62 -19.21 -4.26 -6.30
C PRO A 62 -20.42 -5.21 -6.31
N ALA A 63 -20.35 -6.29 -5.52
CA ALA A 63 -21.50 -7.16 -5.31
C ALA A 63 -22.77 -6.36 -4.98
N THR A 64 -23.88 -6.65 -5.65
CA THR A 64 -25.10 -5.84 -5.58
C THR A 64 -25.59 -5.67 -4.14
N GLY A 65 -26.03 -4.45 -3.82
CA GLY A 65 -26.56 -4.04 -2.51
C GLY A 65 -25.50 -3.91 -1.42
N THR A 66 -24.21 -4.07 -1.73
CA THR A 66 -23.14 -3.82 -0.76
C THR A 66 -22.69 -2.36 -0.81
N PRO A 67 -22.35 -1.75 0.34
CA PRO A 67 -21.89 -0.37 0.39
C PRO A 67 -20.46 -0.25 -0.14
N TYR A 68 -20.20 0.84 -0.86
CA TYR A 68 -18.88 1.22 -1.35
C TYR A 68 -18.82 2.73 -1.55
N PHE A 69 -17.62 3.26 -1.78
CA PHE A 69 -17.42 4.62 -2.26
C PHE A 69 -16.31 4.67 -3.32
N THR A 70 -16.28 5.77 -4.06
CA THR A 70 -15.22 6.06 -5.03
C THR A 70 -14.52 7.34 -4.58
N ALA A 71 -13.24 7.24 -4.21
CA ALA A 71 -12.45 8.33 -3.63
C ALA A 71 -12.48 9.61 -4.48
N ARG A 72 -12.37 9.49 -5.81
CA ARG A 72 -12.42 10.65 -6.73
C ARG A 72 -13.77 11.39 -6.74
N ALA A 73 -14.87 10.68 -6.47
CA ALA A 73 -16.21 11.25 -6.48
C ALA A 73 -16.50 11.97 -5.15
N VAL A 74 -16.59 11.21 -4.08
CA VAL A 74 -16.80 11.71 -2.71
C VAL A 74 -15.93 10.84 -1.78
N PRO A 75 -14.86 11.38 -1.19
CA PRO A 75 -13.99 10.64 -0.29
C PRO A 75 -14.63 10.45 1.09
N CYS A 76 -14.01 9.64 1.94
CA CYS A 76 -14.34 9.54 3.36
C CYS A 76 -13.73 10.74 4.11
N GLU A 77 -14.58 11.48 4.82
CA GLU A 77 -14.19 12.67 5.61
C GLU A 77 -13.67 12.31 7.02
N MET A 78 -13.38 11.03 7.30
CA MET A 78 -12.76 10.57 8.56
C MET A 78 -13.49 11.06 9.84
N CYS A 79 -14.80 10.80 9.94
CA CYS A 79 -15.60 11.18 11.10
C CYS A 79 -15.09 10.51 12.39
N GLU A 80 -14.85 11.30 13.45
CA GLU A 80 -14.34 10.80 14.75
C GLU A 80 -15.28 9.78 15.42
N ASP A 81 -16.59 9.92 15.24
CA ASP A 81 -17.62 9.06 15.84
C ASP A 81 -18.00 7.84 14.99
N ILE A 82 -17.41 7.71 13.79
CA ILE A 82 -17.56 6.59 12.84
C ILE A 82 -19.01 6.06 12.76
N PRO A 83 -20.00 6.90 12.42
CA PRO A 83 -21.43 6.56 12.54
C PRO A 83 -21.82 5.39 11.63
N CYS A 84 -21.13 5.23 10.49
CA CYS A 84 -21.36 4.13 9.56
C CYS A 84 -21.05 2.74 10.17
N VAL A 85 -20.03 2.63 11.04
CA VAL A 85 -19.67 1.39 11.76
C VAL A 85 -20.68 1.12 12.87
N ALA A 86 -20.99 2.14 13.67
CA ALA A 86 -21.98 2.05 14.75
C ALA A 86 -23.37 1.61 14.25
N ALA A 87 -23.74 2.03 13.04
CA ALA A 87 -24.99 1.66 12.39
C ALA A 87 -25.04 0.20 11.90
N CYS A 88 -23.91 -0.51 11.83
CA CYS A 88 -23.85 -1.86 11.26
C CYS A 88 -24.33 -2.93 12.27
N PRO A 89 -25.48 -3.60 12.04
CA PRO A 89 -26.06 -4.52 13.03
C PRO A 89 -25.44 -5.91 12.99
N THR A 90 -24.73 -6.27 11.91
CA THR A 90 -24.22 -7.64 11.70
C THR A 90 -22.73 -7.80 11.98
N GLY A 91 -22.02 -6.70 12.27
CA GLY A 91 -20.56 -6.72 12.40
C GLY A 91 -19.83 -6.93 11.07
N ALA A 92 -20.48 -6.66 9.93
CA ALA A 92 -19.79 -6.62 8.64
C ALA A 92 -18.76 -5.49 8.59
N LEU A 93 -19.03 -4.41 9.33
CA LEU A 93 -18.05 -3.43 9.73
C LEU A 93 -17.66 -3.72 11.19
N ASP A 94 -16.36 -3.77 11.47
CA ASP A 94 -15.78 -4.07 12.76
C ASP A 94 -16.08 -2.96 13.76
N GLN A 95 -16.93 -3.26 14.74
CA GLN A 95 -17.34 -2.34 15.80
C GLN A 95 -16.24 -2.10 16.84
N SER A 96 -15.14 -2.87 16.80
CA SER A 96 -13.97 -2.60 17.64
C SER A 96 -13.12 -1.44 17.14
N LEU A 97 -13.35 -0.97 15.91
CA LEU A 97 -12.73 0.24 15.37
C LEU A 97 -13.28 1.47 16.11
N THR A 98 -12.53 1.94 17.11
CA THR A 98 -12.86 3.15 17.88
C THR A 98 -12.08 4.38 17.42
N ASP A 99 -10.92 4.17 16.79
CA ASP A 99 -10.10 5.23 16.22
C ASP A 99 -10.18 5.15 14.69
N ILE A 100 -10.57 6.24 14.04
CA ILE A 100 -10.73 6.30 12.59
C ILE A 100 -9.38 6.23 11.86
N ASP A 101 -8.28 6.61 12.51
CA ASP A 101 -6.93 6.54 11.94
C ASP A 101 -6.41 5.09 11.83
N GLU A 102 -7.03 4.16 12.54
CA GLU A 102 -6.79 2.72 12.41
C GLU A 102 -7.58 2.08 11.26
N ALA A 103 -8.48 2.81 10.60
CA ALA A 103 -9.24 2.27 9.48
C ALA A 103 -8.30 1.89 8.33
N ARG A 104 -8.62 0.80 7.62
CA ARG A 104 -7.86 0.32 6.45
C ARG A 104 -8.81 0.08 5.27
N MET A 105 -9.33 1.15 4.70
CA MET A 105 -10.25 1.11 3.54
C MET A 105 -9.50 0.84 2.23
N GLY A 106 -8.25 1.29 2.14
CA GLY A 106 -7.39 1.15 0.98
C GLY A 106 -6.02 1.78 1.25
N THR A 107 -5.21 1.96 0.21
CA THR A 107 -3.93 2.66 0.30
C THR A 107 -3.80 3.61 -0.88
N ALA A 108 -3.38 4.84 -0.61
CA ALA A 108 -3.06 5.80 -1.65
C ALA A 108 -1.76 5.40 -2.35
N VAL A 109 -1.78 5.38 -3.68
CA VAL A 109 -0.63 5.03 -4.51
C VAL A 109 -0.45 6.15 -5.53
N LEU A 110 0.77 6.66 -5.63
CA LEU A 110 1.13 7.56 -6.72
C LEU A 110 1.32 6.73 -7.98
N VAL A 111 0.28 6.69 -8.82
CA VAL A 111 0.22 5.85 -10.03
C VAL A 111 0.86 6.49 -11.24
N ASP A 112 0.96 7.82 -11.27
CA ASP A 112 1.43 8.59 -12.41
C ASP A 112 2.45 9.65 -11.94
N GLN A 113 3.73 9.29 -11.99
CA GLN A 113 4.82 10.19 -11.62
C GLN A 113 5.12 11.18 -12.75
N GLU A 114 4.82 10.80 -13.99
CA GLU A 114 5.08 11.56 -15.20
C GLU A 114 4.21 12.82 -15.29
N ASN A 115 2.97 12.76 -14.80
CA ASN A 115 2.05 13.91 -14.77
C ASN A 115 1.96 14.59 -13.40
N CYS A 116 2.49 13.98 -12.33
CA CYS A 116 2.47 14.59 -11.00
C CYS A 116 3.24 15.93 -11.01
N LEU A 117 2.56 17.02 -10.62
CA LEU A 117 3.15 18.37 -10.64
C LEU A 117 4.45 18.46 -9.82
N ASN A 118 4.55 17.75 -8.70
CA ASN A 118 5.77 17.72 -7.89
C ASN A 118 6.95 17.06 -8.59
N PHE A 119 6.71 15.94 -9.27
CA PHE A 119 7.75 15.25 -10.04
C PHE A 119 8.18 16.04 -11.28
N LEU A 120 7.30 16.88 -11.81
CA LEU A 120 7.63 17.87 -12.84
C LEU A 120 8.45 19.06 -12.33
N GLY A 121 8.67 19.16 -11.00
CA GLY A 121 9.40 20.25 -10.36
C GLY A 121 8.57 21.51 -10.10
N LEU A 122 7.23 21.41 -10.20
CA LEU A 122 6.32 22.47 -9.80
C LEU A 122 5.96 22.30 -8.32
N ARG A 123 5.77 23.40 -7.61
CA ARG A 123 5.42 23.37 -6.19
C ARG A 123 3.93 23.03 -6.02
N CYS A 124 3.64 21.78 -5.68
CA CYS A 124 2.32 21.32 -5.28
C CYS A 124 2.42 20.61 -3.92
N ASP A 125 1.54 20.89 -2.98
CA ASP A 125 1.52 20.20 -1.69
C ASP A 125 0.09 19.89 -1.26
N VAL A 126 -0.84 19.89 -2.21
CA VAL A 126 -2.27 19.73 -1.96
C VAL A 126 -2.55 18.37 -1.32
N CYS A 127 -2.12 17.27 -1.94
CA CYS A 127 -2.35 15.91 -1.41
C CYS A 127 -1.76 15.70 0.00
N TYR A 128 -0.63 16.33 0.30
CA TYR A 128 0.02 16.29 1.60
C TYR A 128 -0.76 17.10 2.64
N ARG A 129 -1.13 18.36 2.33
CA ARG A 129 -1.84 19.25 3.27
C ARG A 129 -3.27 18.86 3.59
N VAL A 130 -3.97 18.19 2.66
CA VAL A 130 -5.35 17.74 2.89
C VAL A 130 -5.41 16.39 3.62
N CYS A 131 -4.27 15.72 3.82
CA CYS A 131 -4.26 14.44 4.50
C CYS A 131 -4.59 14.62 5.98
N PRO A 132 -5.60 13.92 6.52
CA PRO A 132 -5.93 13.99 7.95
C PRO A 132 -4.79 13.49 8.84
N VAL A 133 -4.05 12.48 8.34
CA VAL A 133 -2.91 11.87 9.02
C VAL A 133 -1.60 12.35 8.39
N ILE A 134 -1.43 13.68 8.34
CA ILE A 134 -0.26 14.35 7.77
C ILE A 134 1.03 13.94 8.50
N ASP A 135 2.16 13.93 7.78
CA ASP A 135 3.49 13.53 8.27
C ASP A 135 3.66 12.06 8.67
N GLU A 136 2.57 11.31 8.82
CA GLU A 136 2.61 9.86 9.04
C GLU A 136 2.15 9.09 7.81
N ALA A 137 0.95 9.34 7.29
CA ALA A 137 0.43 8.64 6.11
C ALA A 137 1.05 9.15 4.80
N ILE A 138 1.44 10.42 4.75
CA ILE A 138 2.08 11.02 3.59
C ILE A 138 3.17 11.99 4.02
N THR A 139 4.37 11.83 3.47
CA THR A 139 5.51 12.73 3.64
C THR A 139 5.94 13.33 2.30
N LEU A 140 6.70 14.42 2.35
CA LEU A 140 7.32 15.01 1.17
C LEU A 140 8.83 14.74 1.20
N GLU A 141 9.28 13.82 0.35
CA GLU A 141 10.70 13.52 0.18
C GLU A 141 11.36 14.56 -0.72
N LEU A 142 12.45 15.14 -0.22
CA LEU A 142 13.17 16.21 -0.89
C LEU A 142 14.28 15.63 -1.76
N SER A 143 14.22 15.88 -3.06
CA SER A 143 15.30 15.55 -4.00
C SER A 143 15.64 16.72 -4.90
N HIS A 144 16.84 16.73 -5.46
CA HIS A 144 17.24 17.75 -6.44
C HIS A 144 16.78 17.32 -7.82
N ASN A 145 16.26 18.26 -8.62
CA ASN A 145 15.94 17.96 -10.01
C ASN A 145 17.22 17.90 -10.85
N ASP A 146 17.60 16.70 -11.28
CA ASP A 146 18.79 16.44 -12.11
C ASP A 146 18.87 17.33 -13.36
N ARG A 147 17.72 17.68 -13.96
CA ARG A 147 17.66 18.50 -15.18
C ARG A 147 18.04 19.95 -14.94
N SER A 148 17.69 20.52 -13.79
CA SER A 148 17.86 21.96 -13.53
C SER A 148 18.83 22.31 -12.42
N GLY A 149 19.26 21.35 -11.60
CA GLY A 149 20.22 21.51 -10.50
C GLY A 149 19.79 22.44 -9.35
N HIS A 150 18.75 23.26 -9.54
CA HIS A 150 18.34 24.30 -8.59
C HIS A 150 16.92 24.14 -8.05
N HIS A 151 16.05 23.39 -8.74
CA HIS A 151 14.69 23.13 -8.25
C HIS A 151 14.67 21.88 -7.36
N ALA A 152 14.11 22.03 -6.16
CA ALA A 152 13.78 20.90 -5.30
C ALA A 152 12.49 20.23 -5.80
N ILE A 153 12.53 18.91 -5.91
CA ILE A 153 11.37 18.04 -6.09
C ILE A 153 10.87 17.67 -4.70
N PHE A 154 9.58 17.88 -4.47
CA PHE A 154 8.88 17.49 -3.24
C PHE A 154 8.06 16.24 -3.54
N ALA A 155 8.70 15.08 -3.60
CA ALA A 155 8.05 13.84 -3.99
C ALA A 155 7.08 13.36 -2.89
N PRO A 156 5.76 13.33 -3.13
CA PRO A 156 4.82 12.79 -2.16
C PRO A 156 5.07 11.28 -2.00
N THR A 157 5.38 10.87 -0.79
CA THR A 157 5.63 9.47 -0.42
C THR A 157 4.55 9.03 0.54
N VAL A 158 3.79 8.01 0.16
CA VAL A 158 2.71 7.45 0.99
C VAL A 158 3.26 6.29 1.81
N HIS A 159 3.02 6.33 3.11
CA HIS A 159 3.37 5.25 4.03
C HIS A 159 2.14 4.36 4.25
N ALA A 160 2.19 3.14 3.69
CA ALA A 160 1.05 2.23 3.67
C ALA A 160 0.59 1.75 5.07
N ASP A 161 1.44 1.88 6.09
CA ASP A 161 1.11 1.43 7.45
C ASP A 161 0.25 2.45 8.21
N HIS A 162 0.32 3.73 7.85
CA HIS A 162 -0.49 4.82 8.42
C HIS A 162 -1.62 5.28 7.48
N CYS A 163 -1.52 4.99 6.17
CA CYS A 163 -2.55 5.37 5.21
C CYS A 163 -3.86 4.60 5.43
N THR A 164 -4.93 5.33 5.76
CA THR A 164 -6.25 4.73 5.96
C THR A 164 -7.02 4.42 4.67
N GLY A 165 -6.62 5.07 3.56
CA GLY A 165 -7.32 4.99 2.28
C GLY A 165 -8.61 5.82 2.22
N CYS A 166 -8.69 6.93 2.95
CA CYS A 166 -9.87 7.81 2.96
C CYS A 166 -10.20 8.46 1.60
N GLY A 167 -9.22 8.63 0.71
CA GLY A 167 -9.45 9.16 -0.64
C GLY A 167 -9.39 10.68 -0.79
N ILE A 168 -9.23 11.44 0.30
CA ILE A 168 -9.19 12.92 0.26
C ILE A 168 -8.07 13.40 -0.68
N CYS A 169 -6.89 12.77 -0.64
CA CYS A 169 -5.78 13.09 -1.53
C CYS A 169 -6.09 12.91 -3.03
N GLU A 170 -6.84 11.88 -3.40
CA GLU A 170 -7.27 11.61 -4.78
C GLU A 170 -8.33 12.63 -5.23
N LYS A 171 -9.29 12.96 -4.37
CA LYS A 171 -10.29 14.00 -4.64
C LYS A 171 -9.65 15.37 -4.84
N SER A 172 -8.72 15.74 -3.97
CA SER A 172 -8.07 17.04 -3.98
C SER A 172 -6.98 17.18 -5.04
N CYS A 173 -6.58 16.10 -5.72
CA CYS A 173 -5.63 16.18 -6.82
C CYS A 173 -6.16 17.12 -7.91
N VAL A 174 -5.39 18.18 -8.19
CA VAL A 174 -5.77 19.28 -9.11
C VAL A 174 -5.76 18.90 -10.59
N LEU A 175 -5.18 17.74 -10.92
CA LEU A 175 -5.17 17.19 -12.26
C LEU A 175 -6.58 16.69 -12.65
N PRO A 176 -6.96 16.69 -13.95
CA PRO A 176 -8.24 16.17 -14.40
C PRO A 176 -8.39 14.67 -14.07
N GLU A 177 -7.35 13.90 -14.38
CA GLU A 177 -7.14 12.53 -13.91
C GLU A 177 -6.15 12.55 -12.77
N ALA A 178 -6.49 11.95 -11.63
CA ALA A 178 -5.67 12.03 -10.44
C ALA A 178 -4.38 11.20 -10.60
N ALA A 179 -3.22 11.81 -10.32
CA ALA A 179 -1.93 11.13 -10.31
C ALA A 179 -1.74 10.22 -9.09
N ILE A 180 -2.41 10.56 -7.99
CA ILE A 180 -2.51 9.73 -6.79
C ILE A 180 -3.91 9.13 -6.74
N LYS A 181 -3.99 7.81 -6.62
CA LYS A 181 -5.25 7.06 -6.57
C LYS A 181 -5.27 6.16 -5.35
N VAL A 182 -6.43 5.99 -4.73
CA VAL A 182 -6.61 5.05 -3.63
C VAL A 182 -7.11 3.72 -4.17
N LEU A 183 -6.33 2.69 -3.92
CA LEU A 183 -6.62 1.34 -4.37
C LEU A 183 -6.94 0.43 -3.17
N PRO A 184 -7.79 -0.59 -3.34
CA PRO A 184 -7.98 -1.63 -2.34
C PRO A 184 -6.65 -2.25 -1.91
N LEU A 185 -6.51 -2.60 -0.64
CA LEU A 185 -5.26 -3.15 -0.07
C LEU A 185 -4.69 -4.32 -0.88
N ARG A 186 -5.57 -5.20 -1.37
CA ARG A 186 -5.20 -6.37 -2.21
C ARG A 186 -4.52 -6.02 -3.54
N LEU A 187 -4.72 -4.80 -4.04
CA LEU A 187 -4.11 -4.29 -5.27
C LEU A 187 -2.92 -3.37 -4.97
N ALA A 188 -3.00 -2.60 -3.88
CA ALA A 188 -1.98 -1.63 -3.52
C ALA A 188 -0.74 -2.26 -2.85
N ARG A 189 -0.94 -3.28 -2.00
CA ARG A 189 0.14 -3.87 -1.18
C ARG A 189 0.58 -5.23 -1.73
N GLY A 190 1.90 -5.43 -1.79
CA GLY A 190 2.50 -6.76 -1.90
C GLY A 190 2.60 -7.44 -0.53
N ALA A 191 2.87 -8.75 -0.54
CA ALA A 191 3.22 -9.52 0.66
C ALA A 191 4.70 -9.92 0.61
N SER A 192 5.40 -9.85 1.74
CA SER A 192 6.71 -10.48 1.87
C SER A 192 6.54 -12.00 1.80
N ALA A 193 7.49 -12.69 1.18
CA ALA A 193 7.46 -14.14 1.18
C ALA A 193 7.75 -14.67 2.60
N GLU A 194 6.99 -15.66 3.06
CA GLU A 194 7.11 -16.23 4.42
C GLU A 194 8.51 -16.75 4.76
N HIS A 195 9.26 -17.18 3.74
CA HIS A 195 10.61 -17.70 3.90
C HIS A 195 11.69 -16.60 3.95
N TYR A 196 11.34 -15.33 3.66
CA TYR A 196 12.27 -14.22 3.72
C TYR A 196 12.21 -13.56 5.11
N ARG A 197 12.99 -14.11 6.05
CA ARG A 197 13.14 -13.53 7.39
C ARG A 197 14.14 -12.37 7.33
N ARG A 198 13.71 -11.20 7.78
CA ARG A 198 14.57 -10.01 7.84
C ARG A 198 15.50 -10.14 9.03
N GLY A 199 16.81 -10.23 8.76
CA GLY A 199 17.81 -10.48 9.81
C GLY A 199 17.79 -9.47 10.95
N TRP A 200 17.47 -8.20 10.68
CA TRP A 200 17.36 -7.14 11.70
C TRP A 200 16.13 -7.30 12.60
N GLU A 201 14.95 -7.62 12.07
CA GLU A 201 13.73 -7.87 12.87
C GLU A 201 13.90 -9.09 13.79
N GLU A 202 14.58 -10.12 13.29
CA GLU A 202 14.88 -11.34 14.02
C GLU A 202 15.95 -11.10 15.10
N GLN A 203 16.92 -10.23 14.82
CA GLN A 203 17.90 -9.82 15.81
C GLN A 203 17.27 -9.00 16.93
N ASP A 204 16.40 -8.05 16.61
CA ASP A 204 15.68 -7.25 17.60
C ASP A 204 14.80 -8.14 18.49
N SER A 205 14.18 -9.17 17.91
CA SER A 205 13.33 -10.12 18.65
C SER A 205 14.13 -11.08 19.54
N ASN A 206 15.27 -11.58 19.05
CA ASN A 206 16.06 -12.62 19.74
C ASN A 206 17.24 -12.06 20.56
N GLY A 207 17.53 -10.76 20.46
CA GLY A 207 18.68 -10.10 21.09
C GLY A 207 20.05 -10.45 20.46
N ALA A 208 20.07 -11.29 19.43
CA ALA A 208 21.26 -11.71 18.69
C ALA A 208 20.90 -12.02 17.22
N PRO A 209 21.83 -11.82 16.27
CA PRO A 209 21.61 -12.21 14.88
C PRO A 209 21.28 -13.70 14.75
N LEU A 210 20.39 -14.07 13.83
CA LEU A 210 20.08 -15.48 13.53
C LEU A 210 21.30 -16.26 13.01
N VAL A 211 22.27 -15.57 12.42
CA VAL A 211 23.51 -16.14 11.92
C VAL A 211 24.66 -15.47 12.65
N ASP A 212 25.44 -16.27 13.38
CA ASP A 212 26.58 -15.79 14.17
C ASP A 212 27.68 -15.23 13.26
N GLY A 213 27.82 -13.91 13.26
CA GLY A 213 28.89 -13.18 12.59
C GLY A 213 28.76 -13.08 11.07
N LEU A 214 29.06 -11.92 10.52
CA LEU A 214 29.51 -11.86 9.13
C LEU A 214 30.90 -12.50 9.09
N ILE A 215 31.09 -13.54 8.28
CA ILE A 215 32.45 -13.93 7.88
C ILE A 215 32.94 -12.78 6.98
N ASP A 216 33.68 -11.85 7.57
CA ASP A 216 34.38 -10.81 6.83
C ASP A 216 35.51 -11.47 6.06
N LEU A 217 35.26 -11.74 4.78
CA LEU A 217 36.28 -12.24 3.86
C LEU A 217 37.30 -11.12 3.66
N PRO A 218 38.61 -11.43 3.65
CA PRO A 218 39.63 -10.39 3.53
C PRO A 218 39.41 -9.56 2.26
N ASP A 219 39.18 -8.26 2.45
CA ASP A 219 39.09 -7.30 1.36
C ASP A 219 40.38 -7.32 0.55
N ARG A 220 40.25 -7.53 -0.76
CA ARG A 220 41.39 -7.50 -1.69
C ARG A 220 41.77 -6.03 -1.96
N LEU A 221 42.47 -5.41 -1.02
CA LEU A 221 42.95 -4.05 -1.17
C LEU A 221 44.08 -3.98 -2.21
N PRO A 222 44.10 -3.00 -3.12
CA PRO A 222 45.25 -2.80 -4.01
C PRO A 222 46.48 -2.44 -3.17
N GLY A 223 47.46 -3.35 -3.13
CA GLY A 223 48.67 -3.26 -2.31
C GLY A 223 49.67 -4.36 -2.68
N PRO A 224 50.94 -4.27 -2.25
CA PRO A 224 51.93 -5.29 -2.59
C PRO A 224 51.54 -6.60 -1.89
N GLY A 225 51.25 -7.65 -2.65
CA GLY A 225 50.76 -8.94 -2.14
C GLY A 225 49.31 -9.29 -2.50
N THR A 226 48.59 -8.48 -3.30
CA THR A 226 47.31 -8.89 -3.92
C THR A 226 47.44 -9.47 -5.32
N ASP A 227 48.67 -9.55 -5.82
CA ASP A 227 49.08 -10.52 -6.83
C ASP A 227 49.07 -11.94 -6.23
N ASN A 228 48.68 -12.93 -7.03
CA ASN A 228 48.43 -14.31 -6.60
C ASN A 228 49.68 -15.10 -6.16
N LEU A 229 50.72 -14.43 -5.67
CA LEU A 229 52.05 -15.03 -5.43
C LEU A 229 52.32 -15.40 -3.97
N ALA A 230 51.46 -15.03 -3.02
CA ALA A 230 51.73 -15.27 -1.58
C ALA A 230 50.53 -15.74 -0.73
N ALA A 231 49.45 -16.24 -1.34
CA ALA A 231 48.42 -16.98 -0.61
C ALA A 231 48.76 -18.48 -0.59
N PRO A 232 48.59 -19.21 0.53
CA PRO A 232 48.74 -20.67 0.53
C PRO A 232 47.62 -21.26 -0.34
N GLY A 233 47.96 -21.64 -1.57
CA GLY A 233 47.02 -22.10 -2.60
C GLY A 233 47.02 -21.29 -3.89
N GLY A 234 47.86 -20.27 -4.03
CA GLY A 234 48.08 -19.58 -5.32
C GLY A 234 48.67 -20.50 -6.38
N PHE A 235 48.09 -20.53 -7.57
CA PHE A 235 48.60 -21.30 -8.71
C PHE A 235 49.88 -20.63 -9.25
N ASP A 236 51.01 -21.30 -9.07
CA ASP A 236 52.30 -20.89 -9.61
C ASP A 236 52.43 -21.45 -11.04
N PRO A 237 52.42 -20.61 -12.10
CA PRO A 237 52.51 -21.12 -13.46
C PRO A 237 53.87 -21.79 -13.68
N ALA A 238 53.84 -23.05 -14.15
CA ALA A 238 55.04 -23.89 -14.31
C ALA A 238 56.04 -23.40 -15.39
N PHE A 239 55.85 -22.22 -15.97
CA PHE A 239 56.77 -21.64 -16.95
C PHE A 239 57.00 -20.15 -16.67
N THR A 240 58.26 -19.77 -16.58
CA THR A 240 58.71 -18.37 -16.58
C THR A 240 58.75 -17.86 -18.02
N LEU A 241 58.02 -16.76 -18.28
CA LEU A 241 58.17 -16.04 -19.54
C LEU A 241 59.61 -15.49 -19.63
N PRO A 242 60.28 -15.60 -20.79
CA PRO A 242 61.60 -15.00 -20.98
C PRO A 242 61.51 -13.49 -20.80
N GLU A 243 62.42 -12.92 -20.02
CA GLU A 243 62.54 -11.47 -19.83
C GLU A 243 62.72 -10.80 -21.21
N ALA A 244 61.80 -9.89 -21.55
CA ALA A 244 62.00 -8.99 -22.67
C ALA A 244 63.15 -8.04 -22.29
N GLY A 245 64.33 -8.31 -22.83
CA GLY A 245 65.49 -7.43 -22.68
C GLY A 245 65.24 -6.07 -23.33
N GLN A 246 65.57 -5.02 -22.56
CA GLN A 246 65.84 -3.60 -22.88
C GLN A 246 65.14 -2.99 -24.11
#